data_AF-A0A2E9CIT4-F1
#
_entry.id   AF-A0A2E9CIT4-F1
#
_cell.length_a   1.000
_cell.length_b   1.000
_cell.length_c   1.000
_cell.angle_alpha   90.00
_cell.angle_beta   90.00
_cell.angle_gamma   90.00
#
_symmetry.space_group_name_H-M   'P 1'
#
loop_
_entity.id
_entity.type
_entity.pdbx_description
1 polymer ?
#
loop_
_entity_poly.entity_id
_entity_poly.type
_entity_poly.pdbx_seq_one_letter_code
_entity_poly.pdbx_strand_id
1 'polypeptide(L)'
;MTDSPHIAYYGMGAWPLYVGFTMSPKAFKKEMKRLAVEEIPPFLGSTHANATTHFLERNGALTCIVAMQKQGKDRPFEQIAGLLAHEAVHVAQELWRNIGEREPGAEAEAYLVQMITQCCLQDALKTGRSRREVP
;
A
#
# COMPACT_ATOMS: atom_id res chain seq x y z
N MET A 1 4.40 -23.01 -1.60
CA MET A 1 4.63 -21.93 -0.61
C MET A 1 3.34 -21.77 0.15
N THR A 2 3.36 -21.97 1.46
CA THR A 2 2.17 -21.93 2.30
C THR A 2 1.53 -20.55 2.21
N ASP A 3 0.23 -20.51 1.93
CA ASP A 3 -0.62 -19.33 1.69
C ASP A 3 -0.86 -18.55 3.01
N SER A 4 0.21 -18.32 3.76
CA SER A 4 0.16 -17.63 5.04
C SER A 4 -0.18 -16.17 4.77
N PRO A 5 -1.20 -15.62 5.46
CA PRO A 5 -1.58 -14.23 5.29
C PRO A 5 -0.38 -13.34 5.66
N HIS A 6 0.15 -12.61 4.69
CA HIS A 6 1.28 -11.71 4.86
C HIS A 6 0.99 -10.34 4.22
N ILE A 7 1.78 -9.34 4.64
CA ILE A 7 1.88 -8.06 3.97
C ILE A 7 3.12 -8.10 3.08
N ALA A 8 2.94 -7.66 1.85
CA ALA A 8 3.96 -7.50 0.84
C ALA A 8 4.58 -6.11 0.98
N TYR A 9 5.79 -6.00 1.52
CA TYR A 9 6.53 -4.74 1.57
C TYR A 9 7.46 -4.62 0.36
N TYR A 10 7.51 -3.44 -0.25
CA TYR A 10 8.22 -3.18 -1.51
C TYR A 10 9.50 -2.41 -1.31
N GLY A 11 10.55 -2.78 -2.04
CA GLY A 11 11.81 -2.03 -2.04
C GLY A 11 11.66 -0.65 -2.65
N MET A 12 11.45 0.39 -1.83
CA MET A 12 11.17 1.75 -2.29
C MET A 12 12.42 2.53 -2.74
N GLY A 13 13.61 1.98 -2.52
CA GLY A 13 14.86 2.56 -2.99
C GLY A 13 15.21 3.84 -2.23
N ALA A 14 15.24 4.97 -2.93
CA ALA A 14 15.60 6.26 -2.35
C ALA A 14 14.42 7.00 -1.69
N TRP A 15 13.19 6.51 -1.86
CA TRP A 15 12.01 7.16 -1.26
C TRP A 15 11.96 6.86 0.25
N PRO A 16 11.87 7.89 1.12
CA PRO A 16 11.94 7.72 2.58
C PRO A 16 10.59 7.26 3.18
N LEU A 17 10.04 6.15 2.68
CA LEU A 17 8.84 5.51 3.22
C LEU A 17 8.87 4.01 3.00
N TYR A 18 8.14 3.28 3.83
CA TYR A 18 7.81 1.87 3.60
C TYR A 18 6.44 1.76 2.95
N VAL A 19 6.30 0.94 1.90
CA VAL A 19 5.00 0.65 1.28
C VAL A 19 4.68 -0.84 1.37
N GLY A 20 3.60 -1.14 2.09
CA GLY A 20 3.04 -2.47 2.25
C GLY A 20 1.75 -2.65 1.45
N PHE A 21 1.47 -3.87 1.01
CA PHE A 21 0.21 -4.23 0.38
C PHE A 21 -0.37 -5.51 0.98
N THR A 22 -1.69 -5.55 1.14
CA THR A 22 -2.36 -6.79 1.52
C THR A 22 -3.83 -6.84 1.10
N MET A 23 -4.29 -8.05 0.79
CA MET A 23 -5.72 -8.37 0.62
C MET A 23 -6.27 -9.21 1.77
N SER A 24 -5.55 -9.26 2.90
CA SER A 24 -5.88 -10.10 4.04
C SER A 24 -6.13 -9.26 5.28
N PRO A 25 -7.40 -9.13 5.72
CA PRO A 25 -7.73 -8.46 6.99
C PRO A 25 -6.97 -9.06 8.19
N LYS A 26 -6.72 -10.38 8.15
CA LYS A 26 -5.94 -11.08 9.17
C LYS A 26 -4.46 -10.67 9.16
N ALA A 27 -3.86 -10.52 7.98
CA ALA A 27 -2.47 -10.04 7.87
C ALA A 27 -2.35 -8.60 8.35
N PHE A 28 -3.28 -7.75 7.93
CA PHE A 28 -3.37 -6.36 8.34
C PHE A 28 -3.43 -6.22 9.87
N LYS A 29 -4.37 -6.89 10.52
CA LYS A 29 -4.50 -6.85 11.98
C LYS A 29 -3.24 -7.34 12.70
N LYS A 30 -2.55 -8.35 12.15
CA LYS A 30 -1.28 -8.83 12.70
C LYS A 30 -0.19 -7.78 12.57
N GLU A 31 -0.14 -7.09 11.43
CA GLU A 31 0.86 -6.06 11.18
C GLU A 31 0.65 -4.81 12.04
N MET A 32 -0.60 -4.36 12.21
CA MET A 32 -0.91 -3.24 13.11
C MET A 32 -0.40 -3.52 14.53
N LYS A 33 -0.51 -4.77 15.00
CA LYS A 33 0.07 -5.18 16.29
C LYS A 33 1.60 -5.18 16.27
N ARG A 34 2.23 -5.68 15.20
CA ARG A 34 3.70 -5.69 15.06
C ARG A 34 4.26 -4.27 15.10
N LEU A 35 3.58 -3.33 14.44
CA LEU A 35 3.92 -1.92 14.39
C LEU A 35 3.51 -1.15 15.64
N ALA A 36 2.95 -1.82 16.66
CA ALA A 36 2.51 -1.25 17.93
C ALA A 36 1.47 -0.11 17.79
N VAL A 37 0.56 -0.24 16.82
CA VAL A 37 -0.59 0.67 16.68
C VAL A 37 -1.56 0.43 17.83
N GLU A 38 -1.81 1.46 18.64
CA GLU A 38 -2.65 1.38 19.84
C GLU A 38 -4.11 1.07 19.50
N GLU A 39 -4.72 1.87 18.62
CA GLU A 39 -6.06 1.67 18.11
C GLU A 39 -6.01 1.11 16.69
N ILE A 40 -6.23 -0.20 16.55
CA ILE A 40 -6.18 -0.88 15.25
C ILE A 40 -7.37 -0.42 14.39
N PRO A 41 -7.12 0.29 13.26
CA PRO A 41 -8.20 0.76 12.42
C PRO A 41 -8.92 -0.41 11.72
N PRO A 42 -10.14 -0.18 11.20
CA PRO A 42 -10.78 -1.16 10.33
C PRO A 42 -9.90 -1.41 9.10
N PHE A 43 -9.99 -2.62 8.51
CA PHE A 43 -9.18 -2.99 7.35
C PHE A 43 -9.37 -2.04 6.15
N LEU A 44 -10.57 -1.49 6.01
CA LEU A 44 -10.93 -0.50 4.99
C LEU A 44 -11.59 0.70 5.69
N GLY A 45 -11.42 1.89 5.13
CA GLY A 45 -11.87 3.14 5.75
C GLY A 45 -13.40 3.28 5.87
N SER A 46 -14.18 2.50 5.13
CA SER A 46 -15.63 2.45 5.26
C SER A 46 -16.22 1.12 4.77
N THR A 47 -17.51 0.90 5.03
CA THR A 47 -18.27 -0.26 4.53
C THR A 47 -18.42 -0.29 3.01
N HIS A 48 -18.26 0.85 2.34
CA HIS A 48 -18.36 0.99 0.88
C HIS A 48 -16.99 1.06 0.19
N ALA A 49 -15.90 1.12 0.96
CA ALA A 49 -14.55 1.18 0.42
C ALA A 49 -14.13 -0.16 -0.17
N ASN A 50 -13.46 -0.09 -1.32
CA ASN A 50 -12.93 -1.26 -2.04
C ASN A 50 -11.42 -1.42 -1.85
N ALA A 51 -10.74 -0.33 -1.56
CA ALA A 51 -9.36 -0.23 -1.16
C ALA A 51 -9.22 0.94 -0.17
N THR A 52 -8.12 0.96 0.59
CA THR A 52 -7.78 2.02 1.54
C THR A 52 -6.28 2.02 1.78
N THR A 53 -5.67 3.19 1.73
CA THR A 53 -4.30 3.40 2.19
C THR A 53 -4.31 3.83 3.64
N HIS A 54 -3.60 3.07 4.48
CA HIS A 54 -3.39 3.40 5.90
C HIS A 54 -2.03 4.06 6.05
N PHE A 55 -1.99 5.20 6.74
CA PHE A 55 -0.76 5.93 7.03
C PHE A 55 -0.38 5.74 8.48
N LEU A 56 0.87 5.33 8.71
CA LEU A 56 1.43 5.10 10.03
C LEU A 56 2.77 5.82 10.10
N GLU A 57 3.05 6.44 11.24
CA GLU A 57 4.34 7.05 11.50
C GLU A 57 4.93 6.47 12.79
N ARG A 58 6.21 6.07 12.73
CA ARG A 58 6.94 5.64 13.92
C ARG A 58 8.39 6.05 13.80
N ASN A 59 8.93 6.71 14.82
CA ASN A 59 10.32 7.19 14.87
C ASN A 59 10.72 8.02 13.64
N GLY A 60 9.80 8.82 13.10
CA GLY A 60 10.03 9.65 11.90
C GLY A 60 10.06 8.87 10.59
N ALA A 61 9.73 7.57 10.58
CA ALA A 61 9.58 6.79 9.36
C ALA A 61 8.10 6.66 8.98
N LEU A 62 7.76 7.10 7.76
CA LEU A 62 6.43 6.92 7.17
C LEU A 62 6.26 5.48 6.69
N THR A 63 5.17 4.83 7.10
CA THR A 63 4.76 3.51 6.61
C THR A 63 3.35 3.60 6.06
N CYS A 64 3.20 3.31 4.77
CA CYS A 64 1.92 3.28 4.08
C CYS A 64 1.52 1.84 3.81
N ILE A 65 0.30 1.44 4.16
CA ILE A 65 -0.23 0.09 3.89
C ILE A 65 -1.47 0.20 3.02
N VAL A 66 -1.35 -0.25 1.77
CA VAL A 66 -2.44 -0.36 0.82
C VAL A 66 -3.21 -1.65 1.11
N ALA A 67 -4.43 -1.50 1.61
CA ALA A 67 -5.37 -2.58 1.87
C ALA A 67 -6.42 -2.64 0.76
N MET A 68 -6.71 -3.83 0.24
CA MET A 68 -7.76 -4.02 -0.77
C MET A 68 -8.62 -5.23 -0.44
N GLN A 69 -9.91 -5.16 -0.74
CA GLN A 69 -10.77 -6.35 -0.67
C GLN A 69 -10.25 -7.46 -1.58
N LYS A 70 -10.39 -8.72 -1.16
CA LYS A 70 -10.13 -9.84 -2.06
C LYS A 70 -11.02 -9.75 -3.28
N GLN A 71 -10.46 -10.11 -4.43
CA GLN A 71 -11.20 -10.16 -5.68
C GLN A 71 -12.37 -11.16 -5.52
N GLY A 72 -13.60 -10.68 -5.66
CA GLY A 72 -14.73 -11.54 -6.01
C GLY A 72 -14.60 -11.95 -7.48
N LYS A 73 -15.31 -13.00 -7.92
CA LYS A 73 -15.21 -13.52 -9.31
C LYS A 73 -15.54 -12.48 -10.39
N ASP A 74 -16.19 -11.37 -10.02
CA ASP A 74 -16.81 -10.44 -10.96
C ASP A 74 -16.12 -9.07 -11.04
N ARG A 75 -14.99 -8.85 -10.35
CA ARG A 75 -14.29 -7.55 -10.44
C ARG A 75 -13.38 -7.50 -11.67
N PRO A 76 -13.64 -6.61 -12.65
CA PRO A 76 -12.79 -6.46 -13.83
C PRO A 76 -11.38 -6.00 -13.46
N PHE A 77 -10.41 -6.38 -14.28
CA PHE A 77 -9.00 -6.06 -14.06
C PHE A 77 -8.77 -4.54 -14.04
N GLU A 78 -9.44 -3.80 -14.90
CA GLU A 78 -9.37 -2.34 -15.04
C GLU A 78 -9.78 -1.65 -13.74
N GLN A 79 -10.79 -2.20 -13.06
CA GLN A 79 -11.23 -1.66 -11.76
C GLN A 79 -10.16 -1.87 -10.67
N ILE A 80 -9.45 -3.00 -10.69
CA ILE A 80 -8.36 -3.26 -9.74
C ILE A 80 -7.19 -2.32 -10.03
N ALA A 81 -6.80 -2.20 -11.30
CA ALA A 81 -5.74 -1.29 -11.71
C ALA A 81 -6.07 0.16 -11.32
N GLY A 82 -7.31 0.61 -11.57
CA GLY A 82 -7.76 1.95 -11.20
C GLY A 82 -7.76 2.19 -9.69
N LEU A 83 -8.25 1.23 -8.89
CA LEU A 83 -8.22 1.34 -7.42
C LEU A 83 -6.79 1.40 -6.89
N LEU A 84 -5.90 0.54 -7.36
CA LEU A 84 -4.51 0.53 -6.89
C LEU A 84 -3.73 1.77 -7.33
N ALA A 85 -4.02 2.30 -8.52
CA ALA A 85 -3.47 3.59 -8.96
C ALA A 85 -3.97 4.74 -8.09
N HIS A 86 -5.25 4.74 -7.73
CA HIS A 86 -5.83 5.73 -6.82
C HIS A 86 -5.17 5.70 -5.44
N GLU A 87 -5.01 4.51 -4.85
CA GLU A 87 -4.32 4.36 -3.57
C GLU A 87 -2.82 4.74 -3.67
N ALA A 88 -2.16 4.45 -4.79
CA ALA A 88 -0.77 4.87 -5.02
C ALA A 88 -0.62 6.40 -5.04
N VAL A 89 -1.60 7.13 -5.57
CA VAL A 89 -1.63 8.61 -5.49
C VAL A 89 -1.71 9.06 -4.03
N HIS A 90 -2.53 8.43 -3.20
CA HIS A 90 -2.61 8.75 -1.77
C HIS A 90 -1.27 8.54 -1.05
N VAL A 91 -0.55 7.45 -1.38
CA VAL A 91 0.80 7.20 -0.86
C VAL A 91 1.78 8.30 -1.30
N ALA A 92 1.80 8.67 -2.58
CA ALA A 92 2.70 9.70 -3.10
C ALA A 92 2.45 11.06 -2.45
N GLN A 93 1.18 11.45 -2.34
CA GLN A 93 0.80 12.70 -1.68
C GLN A 93 1.18 12.73 -0.20
N GLU A 94 1.04 11.60 0.51
CA GLU A 94 1.46 11.53 1.91
C GLU A 94 2.97 11.62 2.06
N LEU A 95 3.74 10.99 1.16
CA LEU A 95 5.20 11.14 1.13
C LEU A 95 5.59 12.61 1.04
N TRP A 96 5.05 13.35 0.06
CA TRP A 96 5.38 14.75 -0.14
C TRP A 96 5.03 15.60 1.08
N ARG A 97 3.85 15.38 1.66
CA ARG A 97 3.44 16.04 2.91
C ARG A 97 4.41 15.73 4.06
N ASN A 98 4.80 14.47 4.22
CA ASN A 98 5.65 14.02 5.32
C ASN A 98 7.07 14.62 5.24
N ILE A 99 7.62 14.79 4.05
CA ILE A 99 8.94 15.42 3.86
C ILE A 99 8.88 16.96 3.74
N GLY A 100 7.68 17.55 3.77
CA GLY A 100 7.48 18.99 3.65
C GLY A 100 7.59 19.54 2.22
N GLU A 101 7.57 18.67 1.20
CA GLU A 101 7.56 19.07 -0.21
C GLU A 101 6.17 19.56 -0.62
N ARG A 102 6.11 20.73 -1.28
CA ARG A 102 4.85 21.39 -1.68
C ARG A 102 4.65 21.44 -3.19
N GLU A 103 5.73 21.31 -3.95
CA GLU A 103 5.72 21.31 -5.40
C GLU A 103 6.56 20.11 -5.91
N PRO A 104 6.04 18.88 -5.74
CA PRO A 104 6.77 17.70 -6.18
C PRO A 104 6.99 17.75 -7.70
N GLY A 105 8.17 17.33 -8.14
CA GLY A 105 8.45 17.22 -9.56
C GLY A 105 7.45 16.26 -10.24
N ALA A 106 6.82 16.71 -11.32
CA ALA A 106 5.78 15.95 -12.01
C ALA A 106 6.24 14.53 -12.42
N GLU A 107 7.49 14.38 -12.89
CA GLU A 107 8.04 13.08 -13.24
C GLU A 107 8.28 12.19 -12.01
N ALA A 108 8.80 12.78 -10.92
CA ALA A 108 9.06 12.05 -9.68
C ALA A 108 7.76 11.46 -9.11
N GLU A 109 6.69 12.26 -9.07
CA GLU A 109 5.37 11.81 -8.64
C GLU A 109 4.80 10.73 -9.57
N ALA A 110 4.86 10.94 -10.88
CA ALA A 110 4.37 9.97 -11.85
C ALA A 110 5.08 8.61 -11.73
N TYR A 111 6.41 8.61 -11.58
CA TYR A 111 7.19 7.37 -11.39
C TYR A 111 6.88 6.68 -10.07
N LEU A 112 6.70 7.43 -8.99
CA LEU A 112 6.34 6.87 -7.69
C LEU A 112 4.97 6.18 -7.74
N VAL A 113 3.96 6.86 -8.29
CA VAL A 113 2.62 6.29 -8.48
C VAL A 113 2.67 5.05 -9.37
N GLN A 114 3.40 5.11 -10.49
CA GLN A 114 3.57 3.96 -11.39
C GLN A 114 4.20 2.76 -10.67
N MET A 115 5.29 2.98 -9.94
CA MET A 115 6.03 1.92 -9.24
C MET A 115 5.14 1.21 -8.22
N ILE A 116 4.44 1.97 -7.36
CA ILE A 116 3.56 1.41 -6.33
C ILE A 116 2.41 0.65 -6.98
N THR A 117 1.79 1.24 -8.00
CA THR A 117 0.67 0.62 -8.74
C THR A 117 1.08 -0.73 -9.33
N GLN A 118 2.24 -0.79 -10.01
CA GLN A 118 2.77 -2.01 -10.61
C GLN A 118 3.09 -3.07 -9.56
N CYS A 119 3.70 -2.68 -8.44
CA CYS A 119 4.02 -3.62 -7.35
C CYS A 119 2.74 -4.21 -6.73
N CYS A 120 1.77 -3.36 -6.40
CA CYS A 120 0.47 -3.80 -5.89
C CYS A 120 -0.29 -4.69 -6.87
N LEU A 121 -0.28 -4.36 -8.16
CA LEU A 121 -0.92 -5.18 -9.20
C LEU A 121 -0.26 -6.55 -9.33
N GLN A 122 1.06 -6.60 -9.29
CA GLN A 122 1.81 -7.87 -9.36
C GLN A 122 1.43 -8.80 -8.20
N ASP A 123 1.25 -8.26 -6.99
CA ASP A 123 0.83 -9.05 -5.84
C ASP A 123 -0.65 -9.40 -5.85
N ALA A 124 -1.52 -8.46 -6.26
CA ALA A 124 -2.95 -8.70 -6.38
C ALA A 124 -3.26 -9.82 -7.38
N LEU A 125 -2.53 -9.85 -8.50
CA LEU A 125 -2.72 -10.83 -9.57
C LEU A 125 -1.78 -12.03 -9.49
N LYS A 126 -0.82 -12.03 -8.56
CA LYS A 126 0.22 -13.06 -8.44
C LYS A 126 1.04 -13.25 -9.74
N THR A 127 1.30 -12.17 -10.47
CA THR A 127 1.91 -12.20 -11.82
C THR A 127 3.43 -11.97 -11.83
N GLY A 128 4.04 -11.51 -10.74
CA GLY A 128 5.46 -11.17 -10.72
C GLY A 128 6.08 -11.15 -9.31
N ARG A 129 7.40 -11.00 -9.25
CA ARG A 129 8.15 -10.81 -7.99
C ARG A 129 8.54 -9.34 -7.88
N SER A 130 7.78 -8.56 -7.12
CA SER A 130 8.22 -7.23 -6.70
C SER A 130 9.44 -7.34 -5.78
N ARG A 131 10.36 -6.37 -5.86
CA ARG A 131 11.50 -6.29 -4.94
C ARG A 131 10.96 -6.09 -3.53
N ARG A 132 11.46 -6.85 -2.56
CA ARG A 132 10.96 -6.85 -1.18
C ARG A 132 11.89 -6.12 -0.23
N GLU A 133 11.32 -5.51 0.79
CA GLU A 133 12.03 -4.99 1.97
C GLU A 133 11.25 -5.30 3.25
N VAL A 134 11.82 -5.00 4.42
CA VAL A 134 11.17 -5.19 5.73
C VAL A 134 11.23 -3.86 6.49
N PRO A 135 10.09 -3.33 6.98
CA PRO A 135 10.03 -2.16 7.88
C PRO A 135 10.40 -2.48 9.33
#